data_AF-A0A3N4KZY4-F1
#
_entry.id   AF-A0A3N4KZY4-F1
#
_cell.length_a   1.000
_cell.length_b   1.000
_cell.length_c   1.000
_cell.angle_alpha   90.00
_cell.angle_beta   90.00
_cell.angle_gamma   90.00
#
_symmetry.space_group_name_H-M   'P 1'
#
loop_
_entity.id
_entity.type
_entity.pdbx_description
1 polymer ?
#
loop_
_entity_poly.entity_id
_entity_poly.type
_entity_poly.pdbx_seq_one_letter_code
_entity_poly.pdbx_strand_id
1 'polypeptide(L)'
;NLKRLFEQHVHNLDLPAAQVAAVRAGVLMDDFDRALTSKVFGYATVGAYYRDASSVDSLLRVRVPTLIIHARDDPIACDEAAPYEEVRATPWCVMVTTGVGGHLSWFELGGGRWFAGVIVAFLRRFDSEVAGVAEAPELDHDGEDFDVVMQSDASASDASKEL
;
A
#
# COMPACT_ATOMS: atom_id res chain seq x y z
N ASN A 1 -9.45 20.66 2.96
CA ASN A 1 -10.87 20.45 3.31
C ASN A 1 -11.67 20.36 2.01
N LEU A 2 -12.17 19.18 1.67
CA LEU A 2 -12.86 18.88 0.40
C LEU A 2 -14.13 19.70 0.18
N LYS A 3 -14.91 19.98 1.23
CA LYS A 3 -16.12 20.82 1.11
C LYS A 3 -15.79 22.23 0.66
N ARG A 4 -14.73 22.83 1.19
CA ARG A 4 -14.29 24.17 0.76
C ARG A 4 -13.90 24.17 -0.71
N LEU A 5 -13.17 23.15 -1.17
CA LEU A 5 -12.80 23.01 -2.58
C LEU A 5 -14.05 22.83 -3.47
N PHE A 6 -15.00 22.01 -3.02
CA PHE A 6 -16.27 21.83 -3.71
C PHE A 6 -17.04 23.14 -3.84
N GLU A 7 -17.22 23.92 -2.77
CA GLU A 7 -17.91 25.22 -2.85
C GLU A 7 -17.20 26.21 -3.79
N GLN A 8 -15.87 26.19 -3.83
CA GLN A 8 -15.10 27.04 -4.74
C GLN A 8 -15.29 26.69 -6.22
N HIS A 9 -15.65 25.45 -6.54
CA HIS A 9 -15.64 24.95 -7.92
C HIS A 9 -16.95 24.30 -8.37
N VAL A 10 -18.00 24.29 -7.55
CA VAL A 10 -19.30 23.65 -7.88
C VAL A 10 -19.90 24.20 -9.17
N HIS A 11 -19.63 25.46 -9.51
CA HIS A 11 -20.08 26.09 -10.76
C HIS A 11 -19.42 25.51 -12.02
N ASN A 12 -18.31 24.77 -11.89
CA ASN A 12 -17.65 24.07 -13.00
C ASN A 12 -18.17 22.65 -13.19
N LEU A 13 -19.08 22.19 -12.34
CA LEU A 13 -19.63 20.84 -12.36
C LEU A 13 -21.09 20.90 -12.80
N ASP A 14 -21.44 20.17 -13.86
CA ASP A 14 -22.83 20.01 -14.28
C ASP A 14 -23.51 18.94 -13.42
N LEU A 15 -23.96 19.34 -12.22
CA LEU A 15 -24.54 18.45 -11.22
C LEU A 15 -26.01 18.80 -10.92
N PRO A 16 -26.88 17.78 -10.76
CA PRO A 16 -28.23 18.00 -10.25
C PRO A 16 -28.23 18.65 -8.86
N ALA A 17 -29.18 19.55 -8.60
CA ALA A 17 -29.30 20.24 -7.30
C ALA A 17 -29.39 19.28 -6.11
N ALA A 18 -30.06 18.12 -6.28
CA ALA A 18 -30.13 17.08 -5.27
C ALA A 18 -28.75 16.51 -4.89
N GLN A 19 -27.86 16.37 -5.87
CA GLN A 19 -26.51 15.88 -5.67
C GLN A 19 -25.65 16.92 -4.92
N VAL A 20 -25.76 18.19 -5.30
CA VAL A 20 -25.10 19.29 -4.59
C VAL A 20 -25.53 19.34 -3.12
N ALA A 21 -26.83 19.17 -2.85
CA ALA A 21 -27.36 19.11 -1.49
C ALA A 21 -26.79 17.92 -0.69
N ALA A 22 -26.69 16.74 -1.32
CA ALA A 22 -26.11 15.56 -0.69
C ALA A 22 -24.63 15.75 -0.31
N VAL A 23 -23.82 16.34 -1.20
CA VAL A 23 -22.40 16.65 -0.93
C VAL A 23 -22.25 17.61 0.25
N ARG A 24 -23.10 18.62 0.34
CA ARG A 24 -23.09 19.60 1.45
C ARG A 24 -23.48 18.96 2.78
N ALA A 25 -24.45 18.05 2.76
CA ALA A 25 -24.94 17.35 3.94
C ALA A 25 -23.95 16.30 4.49
N GLY A 26 -23.21 15.61 3.62
CA GLY A 26 -22.27 14.55 4.00
C GLY A 26 -21.19 15.02 4.98
N VAL A 27 -20.77 14.19 5.92
CA VAL A 27 -19.74 14.55 6.93
C VAL A 27 -18.47 13.73 6.72
N LEU A 28 -18.64 12.47 6.33
CA LEU A 28 -17.55 11.53 6.13
C LEU A 28 -17.04 11.56 4.68
N MET A 29 -15.86 10.99 4.46
CA MET A 29 -15.30 10.85 3.10
C MET A 29 -16.18 9.96 2.21
N ASP A 30 -16.72 8.86 2.76
CA ASP A 30 -17.65 7.99 2.03
C ASP A 30 -18.91 8.73 1.56
N ASP A 31 -19.45 9.65 2.37
CA ASP A 31 -20.61 10.46 1.96
C ASP A 31 -20.28 11.32 0.75
N PHE A 32 -19.10 11.95 0.77
CA PHE A 32 -18.61 12.78 -0.32
C PHE A 32 -18.38 11.94 -1.57
N ASP A 33 -17.75 10.77 -1.46
CA ASP A 33 -17.46 9.91 -2.59
C ASP A 33 -18.73 9.26 -3.17
N ARG A 34 -19.70 8.93 -2.33
CA ARG A 34 -21.02 8.44 -2.74
C ARG A 34 -21.85 9.51 -3.45
N ALA A 35 -21.82 10.74 -2.95
CA ALA A 35 -22.61 11.85 -3.50
C ALA A 35 -21.94 12.49 -4.73
N LEU A 36 -20.61 12.57 -4.77
CA LEU A 36 -19.87 13.26 -5.83
C LEU A 36 -18.99 12.32 -6.64
N THR A 37 -17.92 11.81 -6.03
CA THR A 37 -16.80 11.17 -6.74
C THR A 37 -17.28 10.02 -7.63
N SER A 38 -17.98 9.04 -7.05
CA SER A 38 -18.52 7.90 -7.78
C SER A 38 -19.43 8.31 -8.94
N LYS A 39 -20.23 9.37 -8.78
CA LYS A 39 -21.16 9.85 -9.81
C LYS A 39 -20.45 10.57 -10.95
N VAL A 40 -19.47 11.42 -10.63
CA VAL A 40 -18.65 12.12 -11.63
C VAL A 40 -17.88 11.13 -12.49
N PHE A 41 -17.36 10.05 -11.90
CA PHE A 41 -16.65 8.99 -12.64
C PHE A 41 -17.57 7.90 -13.21
N GLY A 42 -18.90 8.02 -13.10
CA GLY A 42 -19.86 7.10 -13.72
C GLY A 42 -20.03 5.74 -13.01
N TYR A 43 -19.58 5.60 -11.77
CA TYR A 43 -19.79 4.40 -10.97
C TYR A 43 -21.20 4.30 -10.39
N ALA A 44 -21.76 3.09 -10.43
CA ALA A 44 -23.08 2.81 -9.84
C ALA A 44 -23.08 3.01 -8.31
N THR A 45 -22.02 2.55 -7.64
CA THR A 45 -21.86 2.60 -6.19
C THR A 45 -20.46 3.08 -5.81
N VAL A 46 -20.33 3.62 -4.60
CA VAL A 46 -19.02 4.00 -4.03
C VAL A 46 -18.11 2.78 -3.85
N GLY A 47 -18.68 1.60 -3.56
CA GLY A 47 -17.91 0.35 -3.49
C GLY A 47 -17.34 -0.07 -4.85
N ALA A 48 -18.07 0.14 -5.95
CA ALA A 48 -17.54 -0.12 -7.29
C ALA A 48 -16.38 0.83 -7.61
N TYR A 49 -16.50 2.11 -7.22
CA TYR A 49 -15.41 3.08 -7.32
C TYR A 49 -14.18 2.64 -6.53
N TYR A 50 -14.32 2.30 -5.24
CA TYR A 50 -13.18 1.86 -4.43
C TYR A 50 -12.59 0.51 -4.88
N ARG A 51 -13.41 -0.41 -5.39
CA ARG A 51 -12.89 -1.68 -5.93
C ARG A 51 -12.05 -1.44 -7.17
N ASP A 52 -12.50 -0.62 -8.10
CA ASP A 52 -11.75 -0.30 -9.32
C ASP A 52 -10.48 0.52 -9.01
N ALA A 53 -10.56 1.44 -8.06
CA ALA A 53 -9.41 2.22 -7.59
C ALA A 53 -8.42 1.41 -6.73
N SER A 54 -8.75 0.17 -6.36
CA SER A 54 -7.91 -0.67 -5.51
C SER A 54 -6.67 -1.18 -6.27
N SER A 55 -5.52 -1.16 -5.61
CA SER A 55 -4.28 -1.72 -6.15
C SER A 55 -4.21 -3.25 -6.13
N VAL A 56 -5.11 -3.91 -5.39
CA VAL A 56 -5.09 -5.37 -5.15
C VAL A 56 -5.14 -6.16 -6.45
N ASP A 57 -6.02 -5.78 -7.38
CA ASP A 57 -6.17 -6.47 -8.67
C ASP A 57 -4.92 -6.27 -9.57
N SER A 58 -4.23 -5.13 -9.43
CA SER A 58 -2.98 -4.85 -10.14
C SER A 58 -1.80 -5.61 -9.54
N LEU A 59 -1.77 -5.77 -8.21
CA LEU A 59 -0.72 -6.48 -7.48
C LEU A 59 -0.56 -7.92 -7.97
N LEU A 60 -1.67 -8.63 -8.19
CA LEU A 60 -1.64 -10.01 -8.71
C LEU A 60 -1.11 -10.11 -10.16
N ARG A 61 -1.08 -9.00 -10.90
CA ARG A 61 -0.59 -8.92 -12.29
C ARG A 61 0.88 -8.51 -12.39
N VAL A 62 1.51 -8.12 -11.28
CA VAL A 62 2.93 -7.76 -11.25
C VAL A 62 3.78 -8.95 -11.70
N ARG A 63 4.74 -8.70 -12.60
CA ARG A 63 5.72 -9.68 -13.12
C ARG A 63 7.17 -9.18 -13.03
N VAL A 64 7.39 -8.17 -12.20
CA VAL A 64 8.71 -7.65 -11.86
C VAL A 64 8.87 -7.73 -10.35
N PRO A 65 10.03 -8.13 -9.82
CA PRO A 65 10.28 -8.16 -8.39
C PRO A 65 9.91 -6.83 -7.74
N THR A 66 9.00 -6.88 -6.76
CA THR A 66 8.40 -5.70 -6.14
C THR A 66 8.50 -5.80 -4.63
N LEU A 67 9.10 -4.78 -4.02
CA LEU A 67 9.13 -4.60 -2.57
C LEU A 67 7.95 -3.72 -2.12
N ILE A 68 7.21 -4.21 -1.13
CA ILE A 68 6.13 -3.48 -0.45
C ILE A 68 6.55 -3.29 1.00
N ILE A 69 6.53 -2.05 1.49
CA ILE A 69 6.82 -1.73 2.89
C ILE A 69 5.55 -1.17 3.51
N HIS A 70 5.14 -1.70 4.66
CA HIS A 70 3.90 -1.32 5.33
C HIS A 70 4.10 -1.20 6.84
N ALA A 71 3.48 -0.19 7.45
CA ALA A 71 3.49 0.01 8.89
C ALA A 71 2.08 -0.29 9.43
N ARG A 72 1.98 -1.17 10.41
CA ARG A 72 0.68 -1.58 10.98
C ARG A 72 0.03 -0.47 11.80
N ASP A 73 0.79 0.56 12.20
CA ASP A 73 0.29 1.76 12.88
C ASP A 73 -0.03 2.91 11.90
N ASP A 74 -0.04 2.67 10.58
CA ASP A 74 -0.40 3.69 9.59
C ASP A 74 -1.90 4.07 9.72
N PRO A 75 -2.22 5.34 10.06
CA PRO A 75 -3.60 5.78 10.26
C PRO A 75 -4.37 5.99 8.95
N ILE A 76 -3.71 5.92 7.79
CA ILE A 76 -4.29 6.12 6.46
C ILE A 76 -4.40 4.79 5.73
N ALA A 77 -3.30 4.05 5.61
CA ALA A 77 -3.30 2.70 5.05
C ALA A 77 -3.42 1.70 6.20
N CYS A 78 -4.64 1.48 6.68
CA CYS A 78 -4.87 0.60 7.83
C CYS A 78 -4.43 -0.85 7.57
N ASP A 79 -3.95 -1.51 8.61
CA ASP A 79 -3.44 -2.89 8.55
C ASP A 79 -4.48 -3.88 8.04
N GLU A 80 -5.76 -3.68 8.37
CA GLU A 80 -6.86 -4.54 7.93
C GLU A 80 -7.11 -4.48 6.41
N ALA A 81 -6.63 -3.44 5.74
CA ALA A 81 -6.74 -3.27 4.29
C ALA A 81 -5.47 -3.69 3.54
N ALA A 82 -4.42 -4.12 4.25
CA ALA A 82 -3.18 -4.57 3.63
C ALA A 82 -3.39 -5.91 2.88
N PRO A 83 -2.85 -6.05 1.65
CA PRO A 83 -3.12 -7.19 0.76
C PRO A 83 -2.25 -8.42 1.09
N TYR A 84 -2.29 -8.89 2.34
CA TYR A 84 -1.43 -9.97 2.81
C TYR A 84 -1.58 -11.26 2.01
N GLU A 85 -2.83 -11.65 1.72
CA GLU A 85 -3.10 -12.90 1.02
C GLU A 85 -2.74 -12.80 -0.47
N GLU A 86 -2.99 -11.64 -1.10
CA GLU A 86 -2.65 -11.42 -2.49
C GLU A 86 -1.14 -11.34 -2.71
N VAL A 87 -0.39 -10.79 -1.76
CA VAL A 87 1.08 -10.85 -1.79
C VAL A 87 1.57 -12.30 -1.67
N ARG A 88 1.03 -13.10 -0.76
CA ARG A 88 1.40 -14.52 -0.63
C ARG A 88 1.07 -15.35 -1.87
N ALA A 89 0.06 -14.95 -2.63
CA ALA A 89 -0.37 -15.64 -3.84
C ALA A 89 0.56 -15.42 -5.06
N THR A 90 1.57 -14.54 -4.97
CA THR A 90 2.48 -14.22 -6.08
C THR A 90 3.94 -14.29 -5.66
N PRO A 91 4.82 -14.94 -6.45
CA PRO A 91 6.25 -14.96 -6.16
C PRO A 91 6.97 -13.64 -6.50
N TRP A 92 6.26 -12.69 -7.14
CA TRP A 92 6.84 -11.44 -7.62
C TRP A 92 6.87 -10.31 -6.58
N CYS A 93 6.13 -10.47 -5.48
CA CYS A 93 6.01 -9.45 -4.45
C CYS A 93 6.61 -9.96 -3.14
N VAL A 94 7.37 -9.09 -2.46
CA VAL A 94 7.75 -9.30 -1.07
C VAL A 94 7.20 -8.14 -0.25
N MET A 95 6.58 -8.44 0.88
CA MET A 95 6.01 -7.43 1.77
C MET A 95 6.70 -7.48 3.12
N VAL A 96 7.20 -6.33 3.56
CA VAL A 96 7.82 -6.14 4.87
C VAL A 96 6.91 -5.28 5.72
N THR A 97 6.54 -5.79 6.88
CA THR A 97 5.63 -5.11 7.81
C THR A 97 6.32 -4.76 9.12
N THR A 98 6.15 -3.54 9.58
CA THR A 98 6.63 -3.11 10.90
C THR A 98 5.47 -2.86 11.87
N GLY A 99 5.75 -2.94 13.17
CA GLY A 99 4.77 -2.52 14.18
C GLY A 99 4.60 -0.99 14.24
N VAL A 100 5.66 -0.25 13.95
CA VAL A 100 5.67 1.22 13.99
C VAL A 100 6.37 1.80 12.76
N GLY A 101 5.93 2.99 12.35
CA GLY A 101 6.49 3.74 11.22
C GLY A 101 5.56 4.86 10.77
N GLY A 102 4.26 4.71 11.05
CA GLY A 102 3.21 5.60 10.62
C GLY A 102 3.14 5.74 9.09
N HIS A 103 2.39 6.73 8.64
CA HIS A 103 2.13 6.89 7.20
C HIS A 103 3.35 7.30 6.37
N LEU A 104 4.28 8.05 6.97
CA LEU A 104 5.32 8.75 6.19
C LEU A 104 6.74 8.45 6.63
N SER A 105 6.97 7.79 7.77
CA SER A 105 8.20 8.13 8.47
C SER A 105 8.61 7.18 9.58
N TRP A 106 9.06 5.98 9.21
CA TRP A 106 9.94 5.13 10.02
C TRP A 106 11.23 5.87 10.44
N PHE A 107 11.11 6.84 11.35
CA PHE A 107 12.19 7.69 11.84
C PHE A 107 13.07 6.91 12.80
N GLU A 108 14.36 7.12 12.68
CA GLU A 108 15.35 6.58 13.59
C GLU A 108 16.02 7.70 14.38
N LEU A 109 16.61 7.34 15.53
CA LEU A 109 17.44 8.25 16.29
C LEU A 109 18.63 8.69 15.42
N GLY A 110 18.94 9.99 15.40
CA GLY A 110 19.98 10.53 14.52
C GLY A 110 19.48 10.99 13.14
N GLY A 111 18.16 10.97 12.90
CA GLY A 111 17.55 11.52 11.67
C GLY A 111 17.49 10.55 10.49
N GLY A 112 17.83 9.29 10.73
CA GLY A 112 17.75 8.20 9.77
C GLY A 112 16.32 7.81 9.41
N ARG A 113 16.22 6.95 8.40
CA ARG A 113 14.97 6.39 7.88
C ARG A 113 15.16 4.89 7.70
N TRP A 114 14.52 4.10 8.55
CA TRP A 114 14.65 2.64 8.53
C TRP A 114 14.36 2.05 7.15
N PHE A 115 13.32 2.54 6.48
CA PHE A 115 12.92 2.04 5.17
C PHE A 115 14.00 2.21 4.09
N ALA A 116 14.91 3.17 4.23
CA ALA A 116 15.97 3.42 3.26
C ALA A 116 16.96 2.24 3.19
N GLY A 117 17.34 1.69 4.36
CA GLY A 117 18.20 0.51 4.43
C GLY A 117 17.55 -0.71 3.77
N VAL A 118 16.26 -0.94 4.04
CA VAL A 118 15.48 -2.03 3.43
C VAL A 118 15.41 -1.92 1.91
N ILE A 119 15.13 -0.72 1.38
CA ILE A 119 15.10 -0.48 -0.06
C ILE A 119 16.47 -0.74 -0.69
N VAL A 120 17.55 -0.25 -0.07
CA VAL A 120 18.92 -0.44 -0.58
C VAL A 120 19.27 -1.93 -0.59
N ALA A 121 18.96 -2.68 0.47
CA ALA A 121 19.20 -4.11 0.53
C ALA A 121 18.46 -4.87 -0.58
N PHE A 122 17.19 -4.55 -0.80
CA PHE A 122 16.38 -5.13 -1.88
C PHE A 122 16.98 -4.82 -3.26
N LEU A 123 17.33 -3.57 -3.54
CA LEU A 123 17.89 -3.16 -4.84
C LEU A 123 19.27 -3.78 -5.10
N ARG A 124 20.14 -3.87 -4.09
CA ARG A 124 21.44 -4.56 -4.20
C ARG A 124 21.25 -6.03 -4.56
N ARG A 125 20.30 -6.71 -3.90
CA ARG A 125 19.98 -8.10 -4.20
C ARG A 125 19.44 -8.24 -5.63
N PHE A 126 18.52 -7.38 -6.02
CA PHE A 126 17.96 -7.33 -7.37
C PHE A 126 19.04 -7.14 -8.44
N ASP A 127 19.98 -6.21 -8.22
CA ASP A 127 21.09 -5.96 -9.14
C ASP A 127 21.99 -7.20 -9.31
N SER A 128 22.40 -7.80 -8.19
CA SER A 128 23.28 -8.96 -8.18
C SER A 128 22.68 -10.23 -8.80
N GLU A 129 21.37 -10.45 -8.67
CA GLU A 129 20.74 -11.73 -9.05
C GLU A 129 19.88 -11.66 -10.30
N VAL A 130 19.33 -10.49 -10.63
CA VAL A 130 18.32 -10.34 -11.68
C VAL A 130 18.80 -9.46 -12.82
N ALA A 131 19.46 -8.33 -12.50
CA ALA A 131 19.91 -7.39 -13.53
C ALA A 131 21.18 -7.85 -14.26
N GLY A 132 21.95 -8.78 -13.67
CA GLY A 132 23.12 -9.39 -14.30
C GLY A 132 24.18 -8.35 -14.72
N VAL A 133 24.30 -7.25 -13.97
CA VAL A 133 25.34 -6.24 -14.22
C VAL A 133 26.59 -6.68 -13.46
N ALA A 134 27.63 -7.04 -14.22
CA ALA A 134 28.96 -7.28 -13.65
C ALA A 134 29.49 -5.96 -13.05
N GLU A 135 29.62 -5.97 -11.72
CA GLU A 135 30.20 -4.97 -10.81
C GLU A 135 29.56 -3.56 -10.78
N ALA A 136 28.96 -3.23 -9.63
CA ALA A 136 28.75 -1.86 -9.17
C ALA A 136 29.41 -1.65 -7.79
N PRO A 137 29.98 -0.46 -7.53
CA PRO A 137 31.15 -0.26 -6.67
C PRO A 137 30.85 -0.32 -5.16
N GLU A 138 31.91 -0.55 -4.38
CA GLU A 138 31.92 -0.61 -2.92
C GLU A 138 31.18 0.59 -2.30
N LEU A 139 30.17 0.28 -1.50
CA LEU A 139 29.48 1.24 -0.66
C LEU A 139 29.71 0.82 0.79
N ASP A 140 30.84 1.30 1.34
CA ASP A 140 31.06 1.39 2.78
C ASP A 140 29.93 2.21 3.40
N HIS A 141 29.16 1.58 4.29
CA HIS A 141 28.72 2.23 5.51
C HIS A 141 28.26 1.15 6.50
N ASP A 142 28.83 1.26 7.68
CA ASP A 142 28.80 0.31 8.79
C ASP A 142 27.38 -0.03 9.27
N GLY A 143 27.12 -1.33 9.45
CA GLY A 143 26.29 -1.82 10.55
C GLY A 143 24.92 -2.40 10.19
N GLU A 144 24.70 -3.60 10.74
CA GLU A 144 23.45 -4.37 10.88
C GLU A 144 23.06 -5.24 9.67
N ASP A 145 23.44 -6.53 9.74
CA ASP A 145 22.83 -7.61 8.97
C ASP A 145 21.34 -7.69 9.34
N PHE A 146 20.45 -7.52 8.37
CA PHE A 146 19.02 -7.70 8.57
C PHE A 146 18.62 -9.13 8.21
N ASP A 147 18.12 -9.88 9.19
CA ASP A 147 17.49 -11.18 8.97
C ASP A 147 16.23 -11.00 8.09
N VAL A 148 16.36 -11.36 6.81
CA VAL A 148 15.22 -11.53 5.90
C VAL A 148 14.52 -12.82 6.27
N VAL A 149 13.37 -12.73 6.94
CA VAL A 149 12.51 -13.89 7.18
C VAL A 149 11.89 -14.33 5.86
N MET A 150 12.57 -15.25 5.17
CA MET A 150 11.96 -16.08 4.13
C MET A 150 11.01 -17.04 4.85
N GLN A 151 9.70 -16.90 4.68
CA GLN A 151 8.79 -17.92 5.15
C GLN A 151 9.08 -19.21 4.37
N SER A 152 9.60 -20.20 5.10
CA SER A 152 9.85 -21.54 4.61
C SER A 152 8.54 -22.24 4.27
N ASP A 153 8.55 -23.01 3.18
CA ASP A 153 7.44 -23.85 2.74
C ASP A 153 6.97 -24.76 3.89
N ALA A 154 5.78 -24.48 4.42
CA ALA A 154 5.01 -25.45 5.18
C ALA A 154 4.14 -26.25 4.20
N SER A 155 4.77 -27.20 3.51
CA SER A 155 4.06 -28.29 2.84
C SER A 155 3.30 -29.12 3.89
N ALA A 156 2.07 -29.51 3.54
CA ALA A 156 1.18 -30.30 4.38
C ALA A 156 1.79 -31.65 4.82
N SER A 157 1.65 -31.99 6.10
CA SER A 157 1.37 -33.37 6.53
C SER A 157 0.65 -33.39 7.88
N ASP A 158 -0.55 -33.96 7.83
CA ASP A 158 -1.38 -34.49 8.90
C ASP A 158 -0.61 -35.28 9.98
N ALA A 159 -1.03 -35.16 11.26
CA ALA A 159 -1.21 -36.26 12.23
C ALA A 159 -1.13 -35.82 13.71
N SER A 160 -2.30 -35.72 14.35
CA SER A 160 -2.64 -36.33 15.67
C SER A 160 -1.93 -35.95 17.00
N LYS A 161 -2.78 -35.92 18.05
CA LYS A 161 -2.56 -36.04 19.53
C LYS A 161 -2.55 -34.71 20.29
N GLU A 162 -3.64 -34.38 21.00
CA GLU A 162 -3.91 -34.76 22.41
C GLU A 162 -2.76 -34.42 23.37
N LEU A 163 -2.84 -33.26 24.01
CA LEU A 163 -3.07 -33.06 25.46
C LEU A 163 -3.09 -31.57 25.80
#